data_AF-A0A6J6G672-F1
#
_entry.id   AF-A0A6J6G672-F1
#
_cell.length_a   1.000
_cell.length_b   1.000
_cell.length_c   1.000
_cell.angle_alpha   90.00
_cell.angle_beta   90.00
_cell.angle_gamma   90.00
#
_symmetry.space_group_name_H-M   'P 1'
#
loop_
_entity.id
_entity.type
_entity.pdbx_description
1 polymer ?
#
loop_
_entity_poly.entity_id
_entity_poly.type
_entity_poly.pdbx_seq_one_letter_code
_entity_poly.pdbx_strand_id
1 'polypeptide(L)'
;MPDVIEQLQAWSRSLADATQPVDIAGVVDGVVDGGRRRSGGTRGRWLAVAASIVLLAGAVVAVVQLGGDDERVGPAATPSSPPSSEVTTTPATTGPATTEAVSGPVAIDHVVLVDGEPVGDTWVTGLARDAAELEVLWRRIGLAGPPPVVDFVRDVVVYFGPAESSSCRFQPLAGVSYDPATGRVFPVLELSDAAVSGGTYACTDDANPHAIVVSIARADLPSGDFEFWVDDQDPPACCVTDVTRANGDELRASAPAAVTVTVPPPTVPVGVACRGDLDAITAFASFVADMMTARTTVDLAAVSDCLSGVPGVFDGEPPRCWTACEGATIAFARDPERIFPGGDAAGPAWFHSLPVSHAVDGEVVDVLENWTMRSGPDGWVVSGPTIEPPIVEREASLEVIDRYLSAVEQGDWDTAASLLDDGAIDPSERPDLLELGPGLFSPFDVARALAAWCAAGCDTTRPVAADLRFDGSYVLERGGRTITAVWFEGVYSISGLPFPATP
;
A
#
# COMPACT_ATOMS: atom_id res chain seq x y z
N MET A 1 -6.86 -44.89 -34.75
CA MET A 1 -7.35 -43.64 -34.14
C MET A 1 -7.01 -42.54 -35.13
N PRO A 2 -7.94 -41.63 -35.49
CA PRO A 2 -7.62 -40.57 -36.45
C PRO A 2 -6.48 -39.72 -35.92
N ASP A 3 -5.62 -39.25 -36.83
CA ASP A 3 -4.51 -38.37 -36.51
C ASP A 3 -5.06 -37.06 -35.91
N VAL A 4 -4.49 -36.63 -34.78
CA VAL A 4 -4.89 -35.42 -34.05
C VAL A 4 -4.81 -34.19 -34.95
N ILE A 5 -3.85 -34.18 -35.88
CA ILE A 5 -3.69 -33.09 -36.87
C ILE A 5 -4.90 -33.06 -37.83
N GLU A 6 -5.40 -34.22 -38.24
CA GLU A 6 -6.54 -34.33 -39.15
C GLU A 6 -7.85 -33.89 -38.47
N GLN A 7 -8.00 -34.18 -37.17
CA GLN A 7 -9.12 -33.70 -36.36
C GLN A 7 -9.08 -32.18 -36.15
N LEU A 8 -7.91 -31.61 -35.85
CA LEU A 8 -7.75 -30.16 -35.68
C LEU A 8 -8.00 -29.40 -36.99
N GLN A 9 -7.57 -29.94 -38.13
CA GLN A 9 -7.83 -29.34 -39.44
C GLN A 9 -9.29 -29.46 -39.87
N ALA A 10 -9.99 -30.53 -39.49
CA ALA A 10 -11.44 -30.65 -39.72
C ALA A 10 -12.22 -29.66 -38.84
N TRP A 11 -11.80 -29.47 -37.60
CA TRP A 11 -12.41 -28.53 -36.66
C TRP A 11 -12.21 -27.07 -37.07
N SER A 12 -10.99 -26.71 -37.50
CA SER A 12 -10.66 -25.37 -38.03
C SER A 12 -11.51 -25.02 -39.26
N ARG A 13 -11.70 -25.95 -40.20
CA ARG A 13 -12.55 -25.75 -41.38
C ARG A 13 -14.03 -25.56 -40.99
N SER A 14 -14.52 -26.35 -40.03
CA SER A 14 -15.88 -26.21 -39.52
C SER A 14 -16.13 -24.85 -38.84
N LEU A 15 -15.12 -24.25 -38.21
CA LEU A 15 -15.21 -22.94 -37.59
C LEU A 15 -15.23 -21.82 -38.62
N ALA A 16 -14.38 -21.92 -39.65
CA ALA A 16 -14.33 -20.94 -40.74
C ALA A 16 -15.66 -20.88 -41.52
N ASP A 17 -16.31 -22.03 -41.74
CA ASP A 17 -17.61 -22.09 -42.43
C ASP A 17 -18.80 -21.62 -41.56
N ALA A 18 -18.66 -21.62 -40.23
CA ALA A 18 -19.73 -21.26 -39.30
C ALA A 18 -19.81 -19.75 -38.99
N THR A 19 -18.73 -18.99 -39.23
CA THR A 19 -18.70 -17.55 -39.00
C THR A 19 -18.92 -16.77 -40.30
N GLN A 20 -20.09 -16.14 -40.45
CA GLN A 20 -20.25 -15.13 -41.51
C GLN A 20 -19.36 -13.91 -41.23
N PRO A 21 -18.70 -13.33 -42.24
CA PRO A 21 -17.89 -12.13 -42.04
C PRO A 21 -18.77 -11.00 -41.52
N VAL A 22 -18.33 -10.36 -40.44
CA VAL A 22 -19.00 -9.20 -39.87
C VAL A 22 -18.78 -8.00 -40.80
N ASP A 23 -19.86 -7.41 -41.29
CA ASP A 23 -19.81 -6.17 -42.06
C ASP A 23 -19.50 -4.99 -41.13
N ILE A 24 -18.22 -4.66 -41.03
CA ILE A 24 -17.71 -3.56 -40.18
C ILE A 24 -18.16 -2.20 -40.72
N ALA A 25 -18.40 -2.06 -42.04
CA ALA A 25 -18.83 -0.80 -42.64
C ALA A 25 -20.26 -0.42 -42.19
N GLY A 26 -21.17 -1.39 -42.08
CA GLY A 26 -22.52 -1.17 -41.56
C GLY A 26 -22.59 -0.82 -40.07
N VAL A 27 -21.56 -1.13 -39.28
CA VAL A 27 -21.49 -0.79 -37.85
C VAL A 27 -21.05 0.66 -37.63
N VAL A 28 -20.20 1.19 -38.52
CA VAL A 28 -19.65 2.56 -38.40
C VAL A 28 -20.65 3.61 -38.91
N ASP A 29 -21.39 3.33 -39.99
CA ASP A 29 -22.37 4.28 -40.54
C ASP A 29 -23.60 4.50 -39.63
N GLY A 30 -23.91 3.55 -38.74
CA GLY A 30 -25.05 3.66 -37.81
C GLY A 30 -24.83 4.60 -36.61
N VAL A 31 -23.60 5.05 -36.38
CA VAL A 31 -23.24 5.89 -35.21
C VAL A 31 -23.28 7.38 -35.55
N VAL A 32 -23.21 7.76 -36.83
CA VAL A 32 -23.07 9.17 -37.23
C VAL A 32 -24.39 9.85 -37.59
N ASP A 33 -25.47 9.11 -37.87
CA ASP A 33 -26.77 9.71 -38.23
C ASP A 33 -27.84 9.62 -37.11
N GLY A 34 -28.01 10.74 -36.40
CA GLY A 34 -29.33 11.32 -36.10
C GLY A 34 -30.20 10.67 -35.03
N GLY A 35 -30.38 11.40 -33.92
CA GLY A 35 -31.29 11.07 -32.83
C GLY A 35 -32.72 10.70 -33.25
N ARG A 36 -33.11 9.45 -32.95
CA ARG A 36 -34.49 9.08 -32.66
C ARG A 36 -34.50 7.82 -31.80
N ARG A 37 -34.93 7.95 -30.53
CA ARG A 37 -35.17 6.84 -29.61
C ARG A 37 -36.16 5.84 -30.25
N ARG A 38 -35.72 4.60 -30.46
CA ARG A 38 -36.58 3.42 -30.44
C ARG A 38 -35.97 2.37 -29.52
N SER A 39 -36.74 2.00 -28.49
CA SER A 39 -36.44 0.90 -27.57
C SER A 39 -36.62 -0.44 -28.27
N GLY A 40 -35.63 -1.32 -28.19
CA GLY A 40 -35.80 -2.75 -28.46
C GLY A 40 -34.51 -3.51 -28.77
N GLY A 41 -34.05 -4.35 -27.83
CA GLY A 41 -33.36 -5.60 -28.16
C GLY A 41 -31.85 -5.72 -27.89
N THR A 42 -31.37 -5.54 -26.65
CA THR A 42 -29.97 -5.80 -26.25
C THR A 42 -29.65 -7.24 -25.80
N ARG A 43 -30.63 -8.16 -25.73
CA ARG A 43 -30.41 -9.52 -25.21
C ARG A 43 -29.71 -10.50 -26.17
N GLY A 44 -29.71 -10.24 -27.48
CA GLY A 44 -29.12 -11.16 -28.46
C GLY A 44 -27.59 -11.11 -28.57
N ARG A 45 -26.95 -10.01 -28.19
CA ARG A 45 -25.52 -9.77 -28.43
C ARG A 45 -24.60 -10.36 -27.36
N TRP A 46 -25.08 -10.48 -26.12
CA TRP A 46 -24.28 -11.02 -25.00
C TRP A 46 -24.17 -12.54 -25.00
N LEU A 47 -25.15 -13.26 -25.55
CA LEU A 47 -25.12 -14.73 -25.61
C LEU A 47 -24.04 -15.27 -26.58
N ALA A 48 -23.70 -14.52 -27.63
CA ALA A 48 -22.64 -14.93 -28.57
C ALA A 48 -21.24 -14.77 -27.98
N VAL A 49 -21.02 -13.76 -27.13
CA VAL A 49 -19.72 -13.53 -26.45
C VAL A 49 -19.50 -14.58 -25.36
N ALA A 50 -20.54 -14.90 -24.58
CA ALA A 50 -20.47 -15.92 -23.53
C ALA A 50 -20.18 -17.33 -24.09
N ALA A 51 -20.73 -17.67 -25.25
CA ALA A 51 -20.48 -18.98 -25.88
C ALA A 51 -19.01 -19.17 -26.33
N SER A 52 -18.32 -18.09 -26.72
CA SER A 52 -16.92 -18.14 -27.17
C SER A 52 -15.94 -18.32 -26.01
N ILE A 53 -16.25 -17.80 -24.82
CA ILE A 53 -15.39 -17.90 -23.63
C ILE A 53 -15.40 -19.33 -23.06
N VAL A 54 -16.56 -20.00 -23.07
CA VAL A 54 -16.70 -21.38 -22.56
C VAL A 54 -15.92 -22.39 -23.43
N LEU A 55 -15.80 -22.14 -24.74
CA LEU A 55 -15.06 -23.01 -25.65
C LEU A 55 -13.53 -22.91 -25.48
N LEU A 56 -13.00 -21.77 -25.03
CA LEU A 56 -11.56 -21.59 -24.79
C LEU A 56 -11.11 -22.28 -23.49
N ALA A 57 -11.94 -22.27 -22.45
CA ALA A 57 -11.63 -22.94 -21.18
C ALA A 57 -11.56 -24.47 -21.29
N GLY A 58 -12.36 -25.07 -22.19
CA GLY A 58 -12.37 -26.52 -22.40
C GLY A 58 -11.11 -27.08 -23.08
N ALA A 59 -10.40 -26.27 -23.86
CA ALA A 59 -9.20 -26.71 -24.61
C ALA A 59 -7.93 -26.77 -23.73
N VAL A 60 -7.86 -25.93 -22.69
CA VAL A 60 -6.67 -25.82 -21.83
C VAL A 60 -6.55 -27.00 -20.84
N VAL A 61 -7.69 -27.55 -20.39
CA VAL A 61 -7.72 -28.66 -19.42
C VAL A 61 -7.24 -30.00 -20.02
N ALA A 62 -7.25 -30.14 -21.35
CA ALA A 62 -6.84 -31.38 -22.02
C ALA A 62 -5.30 -31.56 -22.14
N VAL A 63 -4.50 -30.51 -21.92
CA VAL A 63 -3.04 -30.54 -22.17
C VAL A 63 -2.20 -30.88 -20.93
N VAL A 64 -2.75 -30.82 -19.72
CA VAL A 64 -1.97 -30.91 -18.47
C VAL A 64 -1.85 -32.35 -17.90
N GLN A 65 -2.42 -33.38 -18.54
CA GLN A 65 -2.46 -34.75 -17.98
C GLN A 65 -1.56 -35.81 -18.64
N LEU A 66 -0.50 -35.45 -19.36
CA LEU A 66 0.45 -36.45 -19.89
C LEU A 66 1.91 -36.01 -19.72
N GLY A 67 2.58 -36.55 -18.70
CA GLY A 67 4.03 -36.44 -18.52
C GLY A 67 4.51 -37.08 -17.22
N GLY A 68 4.57 -38.40 -17.17
CA GLY A 68 5.16 -39.18 -16.07
C GLY A 68 6.45 -39.89 -16.49
N ASP A 69 7.39 -39.89 -15.54
CA ASP A 69 8.47 -40.85 -15.21
C ASP A 69 9.76 -41.01 -16.06
N ASP A 70 10.83 -41.27 -15.28
CA ASP A 70 12.21 -41.74 -15.57
C ASP A 70 13.25 -40.69 -16.03
N GLU A 71 14.48 -40.57 -15.49
CA GLU A 71 15.39 -41.57 -14.89
C GLU A 71 16.60 -40.95 -14.12
N ARG A 72 17.10 -41.72 -13.14
CA ARG A 72 18.49 -41.94 -12.69
C ARG A 72 19.26 -40.96 -11.77
N VAL A 73 19.43 -41.47 -10.55
CA VAL A 73 20.45 -41.16 -9.54
C VAL A 73 21.81 -41.79 -9.91
N GLY A 74 22.92 -41.07 -9.68
CA GLY A 74 24.30 -41.54 -9.67
C GLY A 74 25.20 -40.67 -8.75
N PRO A 75 26.32 -41.21 -8.20
CA PRO A 75 26.73 -40.93 -6.82
C PRO A 75 27.71 -39.77 -6.61
N ALA A 76 27.73 -39.31 -5.35
CA ALA A 76 28.53 -38.24 -4.77
C ALA A 76 30.05 -38.42 -4.93
N ALA A 77 30.74 -37.31 -5.24
CA ALA A 77 32.18 -37.17 -5.14
C ALA A 77 32.56 -36.18 -4.03
N THR A 78 33.56 -36.58 -3.25
CA THR A 78 34.14 -35.94 -2.06
C THR A 78 34.89 -34.64 -2.40
N PRO A 79 34.82 -33.58 -1.58
CA PRO A 79 35.59 -32.36 -1.82
C PRO A 79 37.08 -32.57 -1.49
N SER A 80 37.95 -32.19 -2.43
CA SER A 80 39.39 -32.13 -2.24
C SER A 80 39.80 -30.72 -1.80
N SER A 81 40.47 -30.62 -0.65
CA SER A 81 41.08 -29.39 -0.15
C SER A 81 42.25 -28.94 -1.03
N PRO A 82 42.38 -27.63 -1.35
CA PRO A 82 43.62 -27.11 -1.89
C PRO A 82 44.65 -26.83 -0.77
N PRO A 83 45.96 -26.85 -1.07
CA PRO A 83 47.03 -26.73 -0.08
C PRO A 83 47.20 -25.29 0.43
N SER A 84 47.57 -25.17 1.71
CA SER A 84 48.11 -23.96 2.33
C SER A 84 49.36 -23.48 1.61
N SER A 85 49.31 -22.26 1.09
CA SER A 85 50.51 -21.49 0.73
C SER A 85 50.79 -20.49 1.84
N GLU A 86 51.98 -20.61 2.44
CA GLU A 86 52.57 -19.61 3.33
C GLU A 86 52.77 -18.29 2.57
N VAL A 87 52.17 -17.21 3.07
CA VAL A 87 52.42 -15.85 2.57
C VAL A 87 53.43 -15.18 3.48
N THR A 88 54.64 -14.98 2.95
CA THR A 88 55.68 -14.12 3.51
C THR A 88 55.25 -12.67 3.40
N THR A 89 54.93 -12.03 4.53
CA THR A 89 54.65 -10.58 4.60
C THR A 89 55.95 -9.78 4.52
N THR A 90 56.12 -9.03 3.42
CA THR A 90 57.09 -7.92 3.32
C THR A 90 56.32 -6.61 3.57
N PRO A 91 56.81 -5.68 4.43
CA PRO A 91 56.14 -4.41 4.66
C PRO A 91 56.29 -3.49 3.45
N ALA A 92 55.18 -3.15 2.79
CA ALA A 92 55.13 -2.20 1.70
C ALA A 92 54.89 -0.77 2.22
N THR A 93 55.75 0.13 1.78
CA THR A 93 55.72 1.58 1.96
C THR A 93 54.43 2.20 1.42
N THR A 94 53.77 3.02 2.24
CA THR A 94 52.57 3.78 1.92
C THR A 94 52.82 4.79 0.79
N GLY A 95 52.24 4.54 -0.38
CA GLY A 95 52.00 5.54 -1.43
C GLY A 95 50.58 6.10 -1.33
N PRO A 96 50.30 7.29 -1.89
CA PRO A 96 48.96 7.88 -1.86
C PRO A 96 47.97 6.98 -2.61
N ALA A 97 46.85 6.66 -1.96
CA ALA A 97 45.77 5.88 -2.54
C ALA A 97 45.17 6.64 -3.74
N THR A 98 45.32 6.07 -4.93
CA THR A 98 44.52 6.45 -6.09
C THR A 98 43.12 5.90 -5.85
N THR A 99 42.15 6.79 -5.62
CA THR A 99 40.73 6.43 -5.56
C THR A 99 40.33 5.87 -6.92
N GLU A 100 40.20 4.55 -7.07
CA GLU A 100 39.50 3.98 -8.22
C GLU A 100 38.06 4.46 -8.17
N ALA A 101 37.64 5.18 -9.22
CA ALA A 101 36.25 5.57 -9.38
C ALA A 101 35.40 4.29 -9.46
N VAL A 102 34.49 4.12 -8.52
CA VAL A 102 33.48 3.04 -8.57
C VAL A 102 32.64 3.31 -9.82
N SER A 103 32.85 2.52 -10.85
CA SER A 103 32.14 2.61 -12.13
C SER A 103 30.92 1.68 -12.06
N GLY A 104 29.78 2.23 -11.65
CA GLY A 104 28.52 1.50 -11.67
C GLY A 104 27.37 2.35 -11.10
N PRO A 105 26.11 1.90 -11.28
CA PRO A 105 24.96 2.54 -10.65
C PRO A 105 25.11 2.58 -9.13
N VAL A 106 24.68 3.70 -8.55
CA VAL A 106 24.69 3.97 -7.11
C VAL A 106 23.25 3.91 -6.62
N ALA A 107 22.97 3.05 -5.63
CA ALA A 107 21.64 2.96 -5.03
C ALA A 107 21.26 4.27 -4.32
N ILE A 108 19.98 4.65 -4.42
CA ILE A 108 19.36 5.79 -3.76
C ILE A 108 18.31 5.27 -2.77
N ASP A 109 18.42 5.72 -1.52
CA ASP A 109 17.41 5.46 -0.50
C ASP A 109 16.09 6.16 -0.87
N HIS A 110 14.98 5.45 -0.71
CA HIS A 110 13.66 5.91 -1.12
C HIS A 110 12.56 5.27 -0.28
N VAL A 111 11.37 5.88 -0.32
CA VAL A 111 10.13 5.33 0.25
C VAL A 111 9.14 5.11 -0.88
N VAL A 112 8.61 3.91 -1.02
CA VAL A 112 7.57 3.60 -2.01
C VAL A 112 6.24 4.17 -1.54
N LEU A 113 5.61 4.99 -2.39
CA LEU A 113 4.28 5.54 -2.18
C LEU A 113 3.22 4.79 -3.01
N VAL A 114 3.59 4.38 -4.23
CA VAL A 114 2.78 3.57 -5.14
C VAL A 114 3.71 2.67 -5.95
N ASP A 115 3.30 1.43 -6.19
CA ASP A 115 3.97 0.49 -7.08
C ASP A 115 2.93 -0.42 -7.75
N GLY A 116 3.06 -0.67 -9.05
CA GLY A 116 2.21 -1.61 -9.78
C GLY A 116 0.80 -1.16 -10.19
N GLU A 117 0.43 0.10 -9.98
CA GLU A 117 -0.92 0.55 -10.33
C GLU A 117 -1.10 0.71 -11.86
N PRO A 118 -2.16 0.15 -12.48
CA PRO A 118 -2.36 0.14 -13.94
C PRO A 118 -2.93 1.45 -14.46
N VAL A 119 -2.37 2.59 -14.03
CA VAL A 119 -2.77 3.95 -14.39
C VAL A 119 -1.55 4.78 -14.80
N GLY A 120 -1.79 6.00 -15.28
CA GLY A 120 -0.74 6.93 -15.71
C GLY A 120 -0.33 6.77 -17.18
N ASP A 121 0.49 7.70 -17.63
CA ASP A 121 1.10 7.64 -18.97
C ASP A 121 2.37 6.78 -18.93
N THR A 122 2.56 5.96 -19.96
CA THR A 122 3.77 5.13 -20.16
C THR A 122 4.90 5.96 -20.77
N TRP A 123 6.14 5.60 -20.43
CA TRP A 123 7.38 6.25 -20.89
C TRP A 123 7.47 7.74 -20.53
N VAL A 124 6.93 8.08 -19.35
CA VAL A 124 6.90 9.42 -18.78
C VAL A 124 7.49 9.40 -17.38
N THR A 125 8.14 10.49 -16.99
CA THR A 125 8.51 10.75 -15.60
C THR A 125 7.84 12.02 -15.08
N GLY A 126 7.74 12.15 -13.76
CA GLY A 126 7.24 13.36 -13.11
C GLY A 126 7.98 13.65 -11.81
N LEU A 127 7.94 14.91 -11.39
CA LEU A 127 8.54 15.36 -10.14
C LEU A 127 7.58 16.33 -9.45
N ALA A 128 7.38 16.11 -8.15
CA ALA A 128 6.72 17.03 -7.24
C ALA A 128 7.71 17.47 -6.15
N ARG A 129 7.88 18.78 -6.01
CA ARG A 129 8.79 19.43 -5.06
C ARG A 129 8.08 19.92 -3.81
N ASP A 130 6.76 19.97 -3.83
CA ASP A 130 5.90 20.37 -2.73
C ASP A 130 4.54 19.65 -2.81
N ALA A 131 3.71 19.85 -1.78
CA ALA A 131 2.40 19.21 -1.67
C ALA A 131 1.44 19.59 -2.80
N ALA A 132 1.50 20.83 -3.30
CA ALA A 132 0.62 21.27 -4.38
C ALA A 132 1.03 20.64 -5.71
N GLU A 133 2.33 20.53 -5.98
CA GLU A 133 2.84 19.77 -7.13
C GLU A 133 2.49 18.28 -7.02
N LEU A 134 2.50 17.69 -5.81
CA LEU A 134 2.10 16.30 -5.59
C LEU A 134 0.63 16.06 -5.90
N GLU A 135 -0.27 16.93 -5.44
CA GLU A 135 -1.71 16.83 -5.77
C GLU A 135 -1.99 16.94 -7.28
N VAL A 136 -1.21 17.75 -8.00
CA VAL A 136 -1.30 17.86 -9.46
C VAL A 136 -0.77 16.58 -10.11
N LEU A 137 0.39 16.09 -9.67
CA LEU A 137 1.00 14.87 -10.17
C LEU A 137 0.09 13.65 -9.95
N TRP A 138 -0.46 13.49 -8.74
CA TRP A 138 -1.34 12.40 -8.34
C TRP A 138 -2.59 12.31 -9.22
N ARG A 139 -3.27 13.46 -9.42
CA ARG A 139 -4.45 13.54 -10.30
C ARG A 139 -4.09 13.31 -11.77
N ARG A 140 -2.91 13.75 -12.21
CA ARG A 140 -2.46 13.54 -13.59
C ARG A 140 -2.21 12.07 -13.88
N ILE A 141 -1.61 11.35 -12.94
CA ILE A 141 -1.40 9.90 -13.05
C ILE A 141 -2.77 9.18 -13.04
N GLY A 142 -3.77 9.73 -12.36
CA GLY A 142 -5.09 9.13 -12.23
C GLY A 142 -5.18 8.17 -11.05
N LEU A 143 -4.33 8.35 -10.04
CA LEU A 143 -4.38 7.61 -8.79
C LEU A 143 -5.62 8.00 -8.00
N ALA A 144 -6.24 7.01 -7.35
CA ALA A 144 -7.42 7.21 -6.52
C ALA A 144 -7.05 7.87 -5.18
N GLY A 145 -8.02 8.60 -4.60
CA GLY A 145 -7.87 9.23 -3.29
C GLY A 145 -6.93 10.45 -3.26
N PRO A 146 -6.78 11.07 -2.07
CA PRO A 146 -5.78 12.10 -1.85
C PRO A 146 -4.35 11.50 -1.82
N PRO A 147 -3.32 12.25 -2.23
CA PRO A 147 -1.93 11.80 -2.08
C PRO A 147 -1.53 11.65 -0.60
N PRO A 148 -0.58 10.75 -0.27
CA PRO A 148 -0.07 10.62 1.09
C PRO A 148 0.69 11.88 1.53
N VAL A 149 0.81 12.07 2.85
CA VAL A 149 1.59 13.17 3.44
C VAL A 149 3.08 12.87 3.29
N VAL A 150 3.84 13.83 2.74
CA VAL A 150 5.30 13.74 2.53
C VAL A 150 5.98 14.96 3.15
N ASP A 151 7.12 14.75 3.80
CA ASP A 151 7.96 15.85 4.32
C ASP A 151 8.77 16.48 3.19
N PHE A 152 8.15 17.41 2.46
CA PHE A 152 8.78 18.12 1.34
C PHE A 152 9.95 19.04 1.74
N VAL A 153 10.18 19.27 3.03
CA VAL A 153 11.42 19.95 3.49
C VAL A 153 12.62 19.05 3.21
N ARG A 154 12.46 17.74 3.46
CA ARG A 154 13.53 16.76 3.32
C ARG A 154 13.52 16.07 1.98
N ASP A 155 12.32 15.85 1.43
CA ASP A 155 12.13 14.92 0.33
C ASP A 155 11.51 15.58 -0.90
N VAL A 156 11.61 14.89 -2.03
CA VAL A 156 10.83 15.14 -3.25
C VAL A 156 10.07 13.87 -3.62
N VAL A 157 9.02 13.99 -4.41
CA VAL A 157 8.28 12.83 -4.94
C VAL A 157 8.52 12.69 -6.43
N VAL A 158 8.86 11.49 -6.87
CA VAL A 158 9.16 11.16 -8.25
C VAL A 158 8.17 10.12 -8.74
N TYR A 159 7.63 10.35 -9.93
CA TYR A 159 6.83 9.39 -10.69
C TYR A 159 7.69 8.78 -11.80
N PHE A 160 7.73 7.46 -11.85
CA PHE A 160 8.20 6.70 -12.98
C PHE A 160 7.00 5.97 -13.61
N GLY A 161 6.77 6.20 -14.90
CA GLY A 161 5.79 5.46 -15.69
C GLY A 161 6.49 4.55 -16.69
N PRO A 162 7.14 3.45 -16.27
CA PRO A 162 7.58 2.43 -17.23
C PRO A 162 6.37 1.85 -17.99
N ALA A 163 6.63 1.22 -19.14
CA ALA A 163 5.62 0.44 -19.81
C ALA A 163 5.79 -1.04 -19.47
N GLU A 164 4.72 -1.67 -19.02
CA GLU A 164 4.69 -3.09 -18.69
C GLU A 164 4.04 -3.90 -19.80
N SER A 165 4.69 -5.00 -20.19
CA SER A 165 4.13 -5.95 -21.15
C SER A 165 3.32 -7.02 -20.43
N SER A 166 2.16 -7.39 -20.97
CA SER A 166 1.32 -8.44 -20.38
C SER A 166 2.00 -9.82 -20.32
N SER A 167 3.07 -10.05 -21.11
CA SER A 167 3.86 -11.29 -21.11
C SER A 167 5.21 -11.18 -20.37
N CYS A 168 5.56 -9.99 -19.86
CA CYS A 168 6.75 -9.74 -19.05
C CYS A 168 6.38 -8.71 -17.98
N ARG A 169 5.72 -9.16 -16.92
CA ARG A 169 5.29 -8.27 -15.84
C ARG A 169 6.47 -7.89 -14.97
N PHE A 170 6.50 -6.66 -14.48
CA PHE A 170 7.46 -6.24 -13.47
C PHE A 170 7.16 -6.94 -12.14
N GLN A 171 8.20 -7.35 -11.45
CA GLN A 171 8.18 -7.61 -10.02
C GLN A 171 8.06 -6.27 -9.27
N PRO A 172 7.72 -6.31 -7.96
CA PRO A 172 7.78 -5.11 -7.13
C PRO A 172 9.13 -4.40 -7.25
N LEU A 173 9.12 -3.07 -7.14
CA LEU A 173 10.29 -2.21 -7.26
C LEU A 173 11.43 -2.70 -6.36
N ALA A 174 12.56 -3.08 -6.98
CA ALA A 174 13.73 -3.55 -6.25
C ALA A 174 14.55 -2.38 -5.67
N GLY A 175 14.48 -1.21 -6.29
CA GLY A 175 14.99 0.03 -5.71
C GLY A 175 15.08 1.18 -6.71
N VAL A 176 15.80 2.25 -6.34
CA VAL A 176 16.11 3.39 -7.21
C VAL A 176 17.62 3.54 -7.31
N SER A 177 18.15 3.81 -8.50
CA SER A 177 19.59 3.94 -8.73
C SER A 177 19.94 5.16 -9.57
N TYR A 178 21.15 5.68 -9.37
CA TYR A 178 21.76 6.71 -10.20
C TYR A 178 22.97 6.16 -10.95
N ASP A 179 22.98 6.30 -12.27
CA ASP A 179 24.16 6.00 -13.08
C ASP A 179 24.95 7.29 -13.41
N PRO A 180 26.15 7.47 -12.84
CA PRO A 180 26.98 8.65 -13.11
C PRO A 180 27.52 8.69 -14.55
N ALA A 181 27.53 7.58 -15.28
CA ALA A 181 27.99 7.55 -16.68
C ALA A 181 26.96 8.17 -17.62
N THR A 182 25.67 8.01 -17.33
CA THR A 182 24.55 8.53 -18.13
C THR A 182 23.90 9.77 -17.52
N GLY A 183 24.13 10.04 -16.23
CA GLY A 183 23.50 11.14 -15.52
C GLY A 183 22.02 10.91 -15.24
N ARG A 184 21.61 9.65 -15.05
CA ARG A 184 20.19 9.24 -14.94
C ARG A 184 19.88 8.61 -13.60
N VAL A 185 18.72 8.98 -13.04
CA VAL A 185 18.10 8.33 -11.88
C VAL A 185 16.91 7.50 -12.37
N PHE A 186 16.87 6.21 -12.07
CA PHE A 186 15.87 5.27 -12.61
C PHE A 186 15.41 4.23 -11.59
N PRO A 187 14.20 3.65 -11.76
CA PRO A 187 13.73 2.53 -10.96
C PRO A 187 14.44 1.24 -11.41
N VAL A 188 14.80 0.39 -10.45
CA VAL A 188 15.34 -0.95 -10.70
C VAL A 188 14.19 -1.94 -10.70
N LEU A 189 13.84 -2.44 -11.88
CA LEU A 189 12.71 -3.34 -12.10
C LEU A 189 13.22 -4.71 -12.51
N GLU A 190 12.72 -5.74 -11.85
CA GLU A 190 12.96 -7.13 -12.24
C GLU A 190 11.74 -7.66 -13.00
N LEU A 191 11.93 -8.57 -13.96
CA LEU A 191 10.82 -9.19 -14.69
C LEU A 191 10.40 -10.51 -14.03
N SER A 192 9.10 -10.67 -13.81
CA SER A 192 8.48 -11.93 -13.39
C SER A 192 8.41 -12.93 -14.54
N ASP A 193 8.70 -14.21 -14.25
CA ASP A 193 8.46 -15.36 -15.12
C ASP A 193 8.96 -15.26 -16.58
N ALA A 194 10.04 -14.52 -16.82
CA ALA A 194 10.72 -14.58 -18.11
C ALA A 194 11.27 -16.00 -18.32
N ALA A 195 10.60 -16.79 -19.16
CA ALA A 195 11.18 -18.01 -19.70
C ALA A 195 12.43 -17.61 -20.49
N VAL A 196 13.60 -17.69 -19.85
CA VAL A 196 14.90 -17.45 -20.48
C VAL A 196 15.17 -18.60 -21.47
N SER A 197 14.59 -18.52 -22.65
CA SER A 197 14.96 -19.40 -23.77
C SER A 197 15.97 -18.65 -24.64
N GLY A 198 17.26 -18.79 -24.31
CA GLY A 198 18.35 -18.31 -25.16
C GLY A 198 18.83 -16.87 -24.90
N GLY A 199 18.48 -16.26 -23.77
CA GLY A 199 19.08 -14.98 -23.32
C GLY A 199 18.46 -13.71 -23.93
N THR A 200 17.35 -13.83 -24.65
CA THR A 200 16.59 -12.68 -25.16
C THR A 200 15.19 -12.73 -24.58
N TYR A 201 14.80 -11.70 -23.84
CA TYR A 201 13.41 -11.51 -23.40
C TYR A 201 12.53 -11.31 -24.63
N ALA A 202 11.51 -12.15 -24.83
CA ALA A 202 10.54 -12.02 -25.91
C ALA A 202 9.21 -11.57 -25.33
N CYS A 203 9.16 -10.32 -24.88
CA CYS A 203 7.94 -9.69 -24.40
C CYS A 203 7.04 -9.32 -25.59
N THR A 204 5.73 -9.29 -25.36
CA THR A 204 4.74 -8.81 -26.31
C THR A 204 4.82 -7.30 -26.40
N ASP A 205 4.57 -6.75 -27.60
CA ASP A 205 4.73 -5.32 -27.89
C ASP A 205 3.64 -4.43 -27.26
N ASP A 206 2.81 -4.96 -26.36
CA ASP A 206 1.84 -4.17 -25.61
C ASP A 206 2.55 -3.35 -24.51
N ALA A 207 2.20 -2.08 -24.43
CA ALA A 207 2.71 -1.13 -23.44
C ALA A 207 1.55 -0.74 -22.52
N ASN A 208 1.44 -1.43 -21.38
CA ASN A 208 0.45 -1.11 -20.36
C ASN A 208 1.04 -0.15 -19.33
N PRO A 209 0.24 0.76 -18.75
CA PRO A 209 0.70 1.60 -17.65
C PRO A 209 1.08 0.78 -16.42
N HIS A 210 2.13 1.23 -15.74
CA HIS A 210 2.58 0.67 -14.47
C HIS A 210 3.16 1.83 -13.64
N ALA A 211 2.32 2.43 -12.80
CA ALA A 211 2.69 3.64 -12.07
C ALA A 211 3.54 3.31 -10.85
N ILE A 212 4.72 3.94 -10.78
CA ILE A 212 5.62 3.87 -9.63
C ILE A 212 5.81 5.28 -9.10
N VAL A 213 5.48 5.51 -7.83
CA VAL A 213 5.66 6.79 -7.15
C VAL A 213 6.50 6.57 -5.91
N VAL A 214 7.61 7.29 -5.81
CA VAL A 214 8.54 7.19 -4.68
C VAL A 214 8.84 8.55 -4.10
N SER A 215 9.09 8.59 -2.79
CA SER A 215 9.71 9.73 -2.12
C SER A 215 11.21 9.49 -1.98
N ILE A 216 12.02 10.51 -2.31
CA ILE A 216 13.48 10.47 -2.25
C ILE A 216 13.97 11.68 -1.46
N ALA A 217 14.87 11.46 -0.51
CA ALA A 217 15.50 12.55 0.21
C ALA A 217 16.33 13.43 -0.72
N ARG A 218 16.16 14.75 -0.63
CA ARG A 218 16.91 15.74 -1.42
C ARG A 218 18.42 15.59 -1.24
N ALA A 219 18.85 15.12 -0.06
CA ALA A 219 20.26 14.88 0.26
C ALA A 219 20.88 13.79 -0.63
N ASP A 220 20.11 12.75 -0.95
CA ASP A 220 20.58 11.53 -1.61
C ASP A 220 20.56 11.62 -3.14
N LEU A 221 19.94 12.67 -3.69
CA LEU A 221 19.95 12.93 -5.14
C LEU A 221 21.35 13.30 -5.65
N PRO A 222 21.68 13.09 -6.94
CA PRO A 222 22.96 13.51 -7.51
C PRO A 222 23.17 15.03 -7.41
N SER A 223 24.40 15.50 -7.22
CA SER A 223 24.73 16.93 -7.38
C SER A 223 24.73 17.35 -8.84
N GLY A 224 24.43 18.61 -9.14
CA GLY A 224 24.34 19.10 -10.51
C GLY A 224 23.13 18.57 -11.29
N ASP A 225 23.20 18.66 -12.62
CA ASP A 225 22.12 18.28 -13.53
C ASP A 225 22.05 16.76 -13.71
N PHE A 226 20.83 16.22 -13.68
CA PHE A 226 20.53 14.82 -13.98
C PHE A 226 19.12 14.69 -14.57
N GLU A 227 18.81 13.50 -15.11
CA GLU A 227 17.49 13.16 -15.66
C GLU A 227 16.85 12.04 -14.86
N PHE A 228 15.56 12.14 -14.56
CA PHE A 228 14.78 10.98 -14.16
C PHE A 228 14.43 10.16 -15.39
N TRP A 229 14.70 8.86 -15.35
CA TRP A 229 14.49 7.94 -16.45
C TRP A 229 13.60 6.78 -16.02
N VAL A 230 12.94 6.18 -17.00
CA VAL A 230 11.85 5.20 -16.79
C VAL A 230 12.35 3.78 -16.51
N ASP A 231 13.62 3.47 -16.79
CA ASP A 231 14.24 2.14 -16.62
C ASP A 231 15.79 2.27 -16.59
N ASP A 232 16.52 1.18 -16.38
CA ASP A 232 17.99 1.13 -16.50
C ASP A 232 18.48 1.06 -17.95
N GLN A 233 17.61 0.66 -18.88
CA GLN A 233 17.85 0.65 -20.33
C GLN A 233 17.15 1.81 -21.06
N ASP A 234 17.64 2.13 -22.26
CA ASP A 234 16.90 3.02 -23.16
C ASP A 234 15.65 2.28 -23.68
N PRO A 235 14.45 2.85 -23.49
CA PRO A 235 13.25 2.31 -24.10
C PRO A 235 13.31 2.48 -25.63
N PRO A 236 12.41 1.82 -26.38
CA PRO A 236 12.37 1.94 -27.83
C PRO A 236 12.34 3.41 -28.28
N ALA A 237 13.17 3.77 -29.25
CA ALA A 237 13.41 5.18 -29.66
C ALA A 237 12.17 5.97 -30.10
N CYS A 238 11.05 5.30 -30.36
CA CYS A 238 9.75 5.90 -30.67
C CYS A 238 9.04 6.52 -29.47
N CYS A 239 9.38 6.09 -28.27
CA CYS A 239 8.36 5.88 -27.26
C CYS A 239 8.59 6.68 -25.96
N VAL A 240 9.78 7.22 -25.71
CA VAL A 240 9.96 8.26 -24.66
C VAL A 240 9.21 9.51 -25.06
N THR A 241 8.22 9.88 -24.27
CA THR A 241 7.37 11.04 -24.57
C THR A 241 7.73 12.26 -23.73
N ASP A 242 8.18 12.06 -22.48
CA ASP A 242 8.59 13.16 -21.61
C ASP A 242 9.58 12.70 -20.51
N VAL A 243 10.61 13.52 -20.29
CA VAL A 243 11.72 13.23 -19.36
C VAL A 243 11.88 14.40 -18.42
N THR A 244 11.83 14.12 -17.12
CA THR A 244 11.97 15.14 -16.10
C THR A 244 13.44 15.40 -15.84
N ARG A 245 13.90 16.60 -16.19
CA ARG A 245 15.23 17.10 -15.84
C ARG A 245 15.21 17.81 -14.50
N ALA A 246 16.25 17.60 -13.70
CA ALA A 246 16.42 18.24 -12.42
C ALA A 246 17.88 18.61 -12.16
N ASN A 247 18.08 19.54 -11.24
CA ASN A 247 19.38 19.87 -10.68
C ASN A 247 19.35 19.60 -9.18
N GLY A 248 20.19 18.70 -8.68
CA GLY A 248 20.12 18.31 -7.26
C GLY A 248 20.56 19.40 -6.30
N ASP A 249 21.42 20.32 -6.73
CA ASP A 249 21.81 21.46 -5.91
C ASP A 249 20.64 22.44 -5.77
N GLU A 250 19.90 22.67 -6.86
CA GLU A 250 18.64 23.43 -6.83
C GLU A 250 17.58 22.73 -5.99
N LEU A 251 17.42 21.40 -6.10
CA LEU A 251 16.44 20.67 -5.28
C LEU A 251 16.78 20.75 -3.80
N ARG A 252 18.06 20.71 -3.41
CA ARG A 252 18.46 20.93 -2.01
C ARG A 252 18.24 22.37 -1.56
N ALA A 253 18.51 23.34 -2.42
CA ALA A 253 18.35 24.77 -2.12
C ALA A 253 16.88 25.22 -2.11
N SER A 254 16.03 24.55 -2.90
CA SER A 254 14.60 24.81 -3.06
C SER A 254 13.75 24.07 -2.03
N ALA A 255 14.36 23.37 -1.07
CA ALA A 255 13.65 23.04 0.15
C ALA A 255 13.01 24.34 0.64
N PRO A 256 11.65 24.42 0.72
CA PRO A 256 10.98 25.66 1.06
C PRO A 256 11.68 26.19 2.28
N ALA A 257 12.27 27.39 2.16
CA ALA A 257 13.05 27.99 3.23
C ALA A 257 12.17 27.82 4.45
N ALA A 258 12.61 26.93 5.36
CA ALA A 258 11.81 26.60 6.53
C ALA A 258 11.40 27.98 7.03
N VAL A 259 10.09 28.24 7.08
CA VAL A 259 9.65 29.45 7.76
C VAL A 259 10.05 29.14 9.18
N THR A 260 11.29 29.49 9.51
CA THR A 260 11.75 29.77 10.84
C THR A 260 10.96 31.02 11.18
N VAL A 261 9.66 30.81 11.45
CA VAL A 261 9.10 31.38 12.65
C VAL A 261 10.16 31.02 13.67
N THR A 262 10.93 32.02 14.09
CA THR A 262 11.68 31.89 15.33
C THR A 262 10.61 31.86 16.41
N VAL A 263 9.84 30.78 16.46
CA VAL A 263 9.47 30.19 17.71
C VAL A 263 10.86 29.96 18.31
N PRO A 264 11.21 30.59 19.45
CA PRO A 264 12.39 30.14 20.18
C PRO A 264 12.30 28.62 20.15
N PRO A 265 13.37 27.86 19.80
CA PRO A 265 13.28 26.41 19.73
C PRO A 265 12.46 26.03 20.93
N PRO A 266 11.27 25.39 20.76
CA PRO A 266 10.62 24.85 21.92
C PRO A 266 11.77 24.15 22.59
N THR A 267 12.05 24.56 23.82
CA THR A 267 13.02 23.90 24.64
C THR A 267 12.27 22.60 24.91
N VAL A 268 12.21 21.74 23.89
CA VAL A 268 11.75 20.38 23.94
C VAL A 268 12.76 19.86 24.92
N PRO A 269 12.36 19.62 26.16
CA PRO A 269 13.26 19.04 27.12
C PRO A 269 13.78 17.81 26.41
N VAL A 270 15.10 17.73 26.24
CA VAL A 270 15.74 16.47 25.85
C VAL A 270 15.11 15.44 26.78
N GLY A 271 14.36 14.49 26.22
CA GLY A 271 13.53 13.59 27.02
C GLY A 271 14.39 13.06 28.15
N VAL A 272 13.90 13.20 29.38
CA VAL A 272 14.63 12.70 30.54
C VAL A 272 14.76 11.20 30.30
N ALA A 273 16.00 10.70 30.29
CA ALA A 273 16.21 9.27 30.13
C ALA A 273 15.45 8.57 31.25
N CYS A 274 14.43 7.80 30.88
CA CYS A 274 13.55 7.15 31.83
C CYS A 274 13.66 5.64 31.71
N ARG A 275 13.33 4.95 32.80
CA ARG A 275 13.17 3.49 32.81
C ARG A 275 14.35 2.71 32.25
N GLY A 276 15.57 3.22 32.51
CA GLY A 276 16.81 2.60 32.03
C GLY A 276 17.08 1.22 32.63
N ASP A 277 16.29 0.80 33.63
CA ASP A 277 16.32 -0.53 34.25
C ASP A 277 15.40 -1.56 33.56
N LEU A 278 14.52 -1.12 32.65
CA LEU A 278 13.58 -1.99 31.94
C LEU A 278 14.10 -2.32 30.53
N ASP A 279 13.78 -3.53 30.05
CA ASP A 279 13.95 -3.86 28.65
C ASP A 279 13.03 -3.01 27.77
N ALA A 280 13.41 -2.91 26.50
CA ALA A 280 12.64 -2.37 25.38
C ALA A 280 11.11 -2.40 25.52
N ILE A 281 10.56 -3.61 25.56
CA ILE A 281 9.12 -3.87 25.44
C ILE A 281 8.46 -3.47 26.75
N THR A 282 9.04 -3.85 27.88
CA THR A 282 8.52 -3.52 29.21
C THR A 282 8.54 -2.00 29.45
N ALA A 283 9.62 -1.32 29.06
CA ALA A 283 9.73 0.13 29.18
C ALA A 283 8.66 0.85 28.34
N PHE A 284 8.42 0.39 27.12
CA PHE A 284 7.43 0.96 26.22
C PHE A 284 5.99 0.70 26.66
N ALA A 285 5.65 -0.54 27.03
CA ALA A 285 4.31 -0.87 27.54
C ALA A 285 3.98 -0.07 28.80
N SER A 286 4.95 0.05 29.72
CA SER A 286 4.81 0.94 30.89
C SER A 286 4.61 2.41 30.48
N PHE A 287 5.13 2.85 29.32
CA PHE A 287 5.02 4.25 28.87
C PHE A 287 3.63 4.54 28.42
N VAL A 288 3.12 3.68 27.55
CA VAL A 288 1.76 3.76 27.06
C VAL A 288 0.78 3.72 28.24
N ALA A 289 0.94 2.80 29.20
CA ALA A 289 0.06 2.71 30.36
C ALA A 289 0.06 3.97 31.24
N ASP A 290 1.25 4.50 31.57
CA ASP A 290 1.37 5.72 32.37
C ASP A 290 0.90 6.96 31.60
N MET A 291 1.14 7.03 30.29
CA MET A 291 0.66 8.09 29.41
C MET A 291 -0.86 8.08 29.34
N MET A 292 -1.50 6.92 29.17
CA MET A 292 -2.96 6.78 29.25
C MET A 292 -3.50 7.22 30.61
N THR A 293 -2.82 6.86 31.69
CA THR A 293 -3.19 7.33 33.04
C THR A 293 -3.06 8.85 33.14
N ALA A 294 -1.96 9.43 32.66
CA ALA A 294 -1.73 10.87 32.71
C ALA A 294 -2.75 11.67 31.88
N ARG A 295 -3.10 11.15 30.70
CA ARG A 295 -4.09 11.73 29.80
C ARG A 295 -5.51 11.66 30.37
N THR A 296 -5.89 10.56 31.00
CA THR A 296 -7.23 10.36 31.57
C THR A 296 -7.43 11.07 32.90
N THR A 297 -6.39 11.15 33.74
CA THR A 297 -6.43 11.81 35.06
C THR A 297 -6.03 13.27 35.01
N VAL A 298 -5.48 13.74 33.88
CA VAL A 298 -4.94 15.10 33.71
C VAL A 298 -3.73 15.35 34.63
N ASP A 299 -3.06 14.28 35.08
CA ASP A 299 -1.91 14.34 35.99
C ASP A 299 -0.64 13.80 35.32
N LEU A 300 0.35 14.66 35.10
CA LEU A 300 1.65 14.27 34.55
C LEU A 300 2.49 13.42 35.51
N ALA A 301 2.10 13.26 36.78
CA ALA A 301 2.89 12.54 37.77
C ALA A 301 3.32 11.15 37.29
N ALA A 302 2.41 10.42 36.62
CA ALA A 302 2.67 9.06 36.13
C ALA A 302 3.76 9.00 35.04
N VAL A 303 3.94 10.06 34.26
CA VAL A 303 4.94 10.15 33.16
C VAL A 303 6.07 11.12 33.46
N SER A 304 6.14 11.65 34.68
CA SER A 304 7.08 12.73 35.04
C SER A 304 8.55 12.32 35.00
N ASP A 305 8.82 11.02 35.02
CA ASP A 305 10.14 10.43 34.82
C ASP A 305 10.57 10.45 33.34
N CYS A 306 9.63 10.34 32.40
CA CYS A 306 9.88 10.35 30.95
C CYS A 306 9.63 11.72 30.29
N LEU A 307 8.69 12.51 30.79
CA LEU A 307 8.27 13.80 30.26
C LEU A 307 8.42 14.87 31.34
N SER A 308 9.20 15.91 31.06
CA SER A 308 9.33 17.03 32.00
C SER A 308 8.23 18.09 31.86
N GLY A 309 7.23 17.86 31.02
CA GLY A 309 6.11 18.77 30.76
C GLY A 309 5.22 18.28 29.61
N VAL A 310 4.08 18.96 29.41
CA VAL A 310 3.21 18.73 28.26
C VAL A 310 3.95 19.10 26.97
N PRO A 311 4.00 18.21 25.95
CA PRO A 311 4.63 18.54 24.69
C PRO A 311 3.95 19.69 23.96
N GLY A 312 4.73 20.53 23.27
CA GLY A 312 4.23 21.73 22.61
C GLY A 312 3.27 21.49 21.43
N VAL A 313 3.17 20.25 20.93
CA VAL A 313 2.13 19.87 19.95
C VAL A 313 0.73 19.96 20.55
N PHE A 314 0.61 19.94 21.88
CA PHE A 314 -0.61 20.17 22.62
C PHE A 314 -0.69 21.63 23.07
N ASP A 315 -1.14 22.50 22.18
CA ASP A 315 -1.22 23.96 22.41
C ASP A 315 -2.45 24.39 23.24
N GLY A 316 -3.39 23.47 23.48
CA GLY A 316 -4.61 23.74 24.24
C GLY A 316 -5.78 24.25 23.39
N GLU A 317 -5.70 24.13 22.07
CA GLU A 317 -6.83 24.30 21.15
C GLU A 317 -7.23 22.94 20.54
N PRO A 318 -8.52 22.62 20.31
CA PRO A 318 -8.90 21.36 19.66
C PRO A 318 -8.34 21.25 18.22
N PRO A 319 -7.88 20.06 17.77
CA PRO A 319 -7.77 18.77 18.47
C PRO A 319 -6.44 18.57 19.23
N ARG A 320 -5.72 19.64 19.53
CA ARG A 320 -4.38 19.67 20.14
C ARG A 320 -4.43 19.94 21.65
N CYS A 321 -5.38 19.32 22.33
CA CYS A 321 -5.53 19.49 23.77
C CYS A 321 -4.87 18.33 24.52
N TRP A 322 -3.97 18.60 25.47
CA TRP A 322 -3.47 17.58 26.40
C TRP A 322 -4.58 17.04 27.31
N THR A 323 -5.41 17.97 27.75
CA THR A 323 -6.60 17.78 28.60
C THR A 323 -7.82 18.19 27.81
N ALA A 324 -9.03 17.90 28.28
CA ALA A 324 -10.22 18.45 27.64
C ALA A 324 -10.13 19.99 27.54
N CYS A 325 -10.17 20.51 26.30
CA CYS A 325 -10.28 21.95 26.06
C CYS A 325 -11.62 22.48 26.59
N GLU A 326 -11.71 23.78 26.85
CA GLU A 326 -12.98 24.40 27.26
C GLU A 326 -14.06 24.14 26.18
N GLY A 327 -15.20 23.56 26.58
CA GLY A 327 -16.28 23.20 25.66
C GLY A 327 -16.04 21.92 24.85
N ALA A 328 -14.89 21.26 25.01
CA ALA A 328 -14.57 20.01 24.34
C ALA A 328 -14.62 18.81 25.31
N THR A 329 -14.92 17.63 24.79
CA THR A 329 -14.66 16.36 25.49
C THR A 329 -13.65 15.54 24.71
N ILE A 330 -12.87 14.73 25.43
CA ILE A 330 -11.87 13.83 24.85
C ILE A 330 -12.26 12.41 25.19
N ALA A 331 -12.29 11.54 24.18
CA ALA A 331 -12.43 10.11 24.33
C ALA A 331 -11.21 9.41 23.75
N PHE A 332 -10.71 8.41 24.48
CA PHE A 332 -9.61 7.56 24.04
C PHE A 332 -10.14 6.20 23.61
N ALA A 333 -9.41 5.53 22.72
CA ALA A 333 -9.67 4.13 22.37
C ALA A 333 -9.70 3.25 23.63
N ARG A 334 -10.59 2.23 23.66
CA ARG A 334 -10.65 1.28 24.79
C ARG A 334 -9.40 0.41 24.87
N ASP A 335 -8.88 0.03 23.71
CA ASP A 335 -7.69 -0.79 23.54
C ASP A 335 -6.65 -0.01 22.70
N PRO A 336 -5.99 1.00 23.29
CA PRO A 336 -5.09 1.88 22.55
C PRO A 336 -3.78 1.19 22.14
N GLU A 337 -3.50 0.00 22.66
CA GLU A 337 -2.19 -0.63 22.55
C GLU A 337 -1.97 -1.23 21.16
N ARG A 338 -1.49 -0.41 20.23
CA ARG A 338 -0.77 -0.88 19.04
C ARG A 338 0.71 -0.55 19.20
N ILE A 339 1.49 -1.59 19.49
CA ILE A 339 2.95 -1.50 19.59
C ILE A 339 3.53 -1.96 18.26
N PHE A 340 4.24 -1.08 17.58
CA PHE A 340 4.98 -1.44 16.38
C PHE A 340 6.47 -1.40 16.69
N PRO A 341 7.17 -2.54 16.73
CA PRO A 341 8.62 -2.52 16.70
C PRO A 341 9.06 -1.97 15.35
N GLY A 342 9.86 -0.91 15.38
CA GLY A 342 10.46 -0.34 14.19
C GLY A 342 11.93 -0.02 14.41
N GLY A 343 12.56 0.44 13.34
CA GLY A 343 13.92 0.94 13.37
C GLY A 343 14.11 1.91 12.23
N ASP A 344 14.91 2.94 12.46
CA ASP A 344 15.36 3.84 11.41
C ASP A 344 16.89 4.00 11.47
N ALA A 345 17.44 4.88 10.65
CA ALA A 345 18.87 5.18 10.62
C ALA A 345 19.44 5.64 11.98
N ALA A 346 18.60 6.12 12.90
CA ALA A 346 18.99 6.54 14.25
C ALA A 346 18.90 5.40 15.29
N GLY A 347 18.54 4.19 14.88
CA GLY A 347 18.55 2.98 15.71
C GLY A 347 17.16 2.40 15.98
N PRO A 348 17.08 1.41 16.90
CA PRO A 348 15.81 0.81 17.28
C PRO A 348 14.87 1.86 17.89
N ALA A 349 13.61 1.85 17.45
CA ALA A 349 12.58 2.75 17.94
C ALA A 349 11.25 1.99 18.10
N TRP A 350 10.48 2.37 19.12
CA TRP A 350 9.09 1.91 19.24
C TRP A 350 8.15 3.05 18.97
N PHE A 351 7.13 2.72 18.17
CA PHE A 351 6.10 3.64 17.75
C PHE A 351 4.79 3.25 18.40
N HIS A 352 4.13 4.23 18.99
CA HIS A 352 2.77 4.11 19.51
C HIS A 352 1.89 5.07 18.73
N SER A 353 0.70 4.63 18.35
CA SER A 353 -0.33 5.50 17.80
C SER A 353 -1.54 5.40 18.71
N LEU A 354 -1.91 6.52 19.34
CA LEU A 354 -3.06 6.61 20.24
C LEU A 354 -4.23 7.25 19.48
N PRO A 355 -5.32 6.52 19.24
CA PRO A 355 -6.53 7.09 18.65
C PRO A 355 -7.29 7.92 19.67
N VAL A 356 -7.63 9.16 19.29
CA VAL A 356 -8.32 10.13 20.14
C VAL A 356 -9.46 10.78 19.37
N SER A 357 -10.62 10.87 20.00
CA SER A 357 -11.75 11.66 19.51
C SER A 357 -11.95 12.90 20.37
N HIS A 358 -12.00 14.06 19.73
CA HIS A 358 -12.37 15.34 20.35
C HIS A 358 -13.79 15.70 19.92
N ALA A 359 -14.71 15.87 20.86
CA ALA A 359 -16.03 16.41 20.53
C ALA A 359 -16.13 17.87 20.96
N VAL A 360 -16.38 18.77 20.01
CA VAL A 360 -16.48 20.23 20.19
C VAL A 360 -17.80 20.70 19.58
N ASP A 361 -18.68 21.30 20.38
CA ASP A 361 -20.00 21.80 19.93
C ASP A 361 -20.86 20.76 19.15
N GLY A 362 -20.65 19.47 19.43
CA GLY A 362 -21.35 18.35 18.77
C GLY A 362 -20.68 17.84 17.51
N GLU A 363 -19.61 18.49 17.02
CA GLU A 363 -18.74 17.96 15.97
C GLU A 363 -17.65 17.08 16.59
N VAL A 364 -17.35 15.95 15.94
CA VAL A 364 -16.31 15.00 16.38
C VAL A 364 -15.13 15.12 15.42
N VAL A 365 -13.95 15.38 15.99
CA VAL A 365 -12.67 15.40 15.29
C VAL A 365 -11.84 14.24 15.81
N ASP A 366 -11.52 13.30 14.94
CA ASP A 366 -10.69 12.14 15.25
C ASP A 366 -9.25 12.42 14.83
N VAL A 367 -8.28 12.02 15.67
CA VAL A 367 -6.85 12.15 15.42
C VAL A 367 -6.08 10.94 15.91
N LEU A 368 -4.92 10.71 15.32
CA LEU A 368 -3.90 9.80 15.82
C LEU A 368 -2.80 10.62 16.50
N GLU A 369 -2.59 10.39 17.78
CA GLU A 369 -1.43 10.92 18.50
C GLU A 369 -0.28 9.90 18.41
N ASN A 370 0.74 10.19 17.61
CA ASN A 370 1.87 9.28 17.44
C ASN A 370 3.00 9.64 18.42
N TRP A 371 3.65 8.63 18.97
CA TRP A 371 4.74 8.77 19.94
C TRP A 371 5.90 7.87 19.57
N THR A 372 7.13 8.37 19.74
CA THR A 372 8.35 7.59 19.48
C THR A 372 9.18 7.45 20.76
N MET A 373 9.64 6.23 21.04
CA MET A 373 10.55 5.93 22.14
C MET A 373 11.83 5.30 21.61
N ARG A 374 13.00 5.84 22.02
CA ARG A 374 14.32 5.43 21.53
C ARG A 374 15.29 5.12 22.67
N SER A 375 16.24 4.22 22.43
CA SER A 375 17.29 3.93 23.41
C SER A 375 18.29 5.09 23.43
N GLY A 376 18.54 5.64 24.61
CA GLY A 376 19.63 6.56 24.91
C GLY A 376 20.69 5.94 25.84
N PRO A 377 21.80 6.64 26.10
CA PRO A 377 22.88 6.16 26.96
C PRO A 377 22.46 5.86 28.40
N ASP A 378 21.49 6.63 28.91
CA ASP A 378 21.08 6.61 30.32
C ASP A 378 19.67 5.99 30.53
N GLY A 379 19.06 5.45 29.47
CA GLY A 379 17.69 4.92 29.47
C GLY A 379 16.93 5.26 28.20
N TRP A 380 15.60 5.28 28.27
CA TRP A 380 14.74 5.54 27.13
C TRP A 380 14.38 7.01 27.00
N VAL A 381 14.34 7.50 25.76
CA VAL A 381 13.97 8.87 25.43
C VAL A 381 12.67 8.85 24.66
N VAL A 382 11.64 9.50 25.20
CA VAL A 382 10.37 9.75 24.51
C VAL A 382 10.48 11.04 23.73
N SER A 383 10.09 11.02 22.46
CA SER A 383 10.19 12.17 21.57
C SER A 383 9.20 12.10 20.41
N GLY A 384 9.15 13.18 19.64
CA GLY A 384 8.39 13.27 18.39
C GLY A 384 6.89 13.03 18.52
N PRO A 385 6.19 13.59 19.52
CA PRO A 385 4.74 13.50 19.52
C PRO A 385 4.18 14.28 18.31
N THR A 386 3.41 13.60 17.46
CA THR A 386 2.69 14.22 16.35
C THR A 386 1.19 13.99 16.52
N ILE A 387 0.38 14.88 15.94
CA ILE A 387 -1.07 14.75 15.88
C ILE A 387 -1.43 14.76 14.40
N GLU A 388 -1.94 13.63 13.93
CA GLU A 388 -2.23 13.39 12.52
C GLU A 388 -3.71 13.06 12.32
N PRO A 389 -4.30 13.42 11.17
CA PRO A 389 -5.61 12.91 10.81
C PRO A 389 -5.56 11.37 10.67
N PRO A 390 -6.66 10.67 10.98
CA PRO A 390 -6.71 9.24 10.77
C PRO A 390 -6.62 8.91 9.27
N ILE A 391 -5.92 7.82 8.95
CA ILE A 391 -5.85 7.29 7.57
C ILE A 391 -7.25 6.91 7.07
N VAL A 392 -8.08 6.41 7.98
CA VAL A 392 -9.49 6.12 7.72
C VAL A 392 -10.35 7.33 8.02
N GLU A 393 -11.29 7.62 7.13
CA GLU A 393 -12.26 8.69 7.30
C GLU A 393 -13.55 8.17 7.94
N ARG A 394 -14.13 8.95 8.86
CA ARG A 394 -15.37 8.59 9.56
C ARG A 394 -16.54 8.40 8.61
N GLU A 395 -16.66 9.29 7.62
CA GLU A 395 -17.75 9.28 6.64
C GLU A 395 -17.66 8.04 5.73
N ALA A 396 -16.49 7.77 5.14
CA ALA A 396 -16.27 6.57 4.33
C ALA A 396 -16.48 5.28 5.13
N SER A 397 -16.07 5.27 6.40
CA SER A 397 -16.28 4.15 7.30
C SER A 397 -17.76 3.93 7.64
N LEU A 398 -18.52 5.01 7.82
CA LEU A 398 -19.97 4.95 8.00
C LEU A 398 -20.65 4.38 6.74
N GLU A 399 -20.23 4.83 5.56
CA GLU A 399 -20.77 4.38 4.27
C GLU A 399 -20.55 2.86 4.07
N VAL A 400 -19.34 2.35 4.32
CA VAL A 400 -19.07 0.91 4.14
C VAL A 400 -19.86 0.05 5.15
N ILE A 401 -20.01 0.51 6.39
CA ILE A 401 -20.83 -0.20 7.40
C ILE A 401 -22.32 -0.15 7.02
N ASP A 402 -22.84 1.00 6.58
CA ASP A 402 -24.23 1.14 6.12
C ASP A 402 -24.51 0.26 4.89
N ARG A 403 -23.55 0.20 3.95
CA ARG A 403 -23.63 -0.68 2.77
C ARG A 403 -23.68 -2.14 3.17
N TYR A 404 -22.84 -2.57 4.11
CA TYR A 404 -22.84 -3.94 4.63
C TYR A 404 -24.17 -4.31 5.29
N LEU A 405 -24.65 -3.47 6.22
CA LEU A 405 -25.93 -3.73 6.91
C LEU A 405 -27.13 -3.67 5.95
N SER A 406 -27.09 -2.78 4.95
CA SER A 406 -28.10 -2.70 3.90
C SER A 406 -28.11 -3.94 3.00
N ALA A 407 -26.94 -4.52 2.69
CA ALA A 407 -26.85 -5.77 1.93
C ALA A 407 -27.46 -6.94 2.73
N VAL A 408 -27.16 -7.03 4.03
CA VAL A 408 -27.77 -8.00 4.95
C VAL A 408 -29.29 -7.83 5.02
N GLU A 409 -29.80 -6.60 5.14
CA GLU A 409 -31.24 -6.32 5.18
C GLU A 409 -31.97 -6.78 3.90
N GLN A 410 -31.32 -6.62 2.75
CA GLN A 410 -31.87 -6.99 1.45
C GLN A 410 -31.71 -8.47 1.11
N GLY A 411 -30.95 -9.22 1.91
CA GLY A 411 -30.55 -10.60 1.61
C GLY A 411 -29.58 -10.69 0.43
N ASP A 412 -28.84 -9.63 0.13
CA ASP A 412 -27.75 -9.61 -0.84
C ASP A 412 -26.46 -10.14 -0.20
N TRP A 413 -26.44 -11.45 0.02
CA TRP A 413 -25.38 -12.14 0.75
C TRP A 413 -24.03 -12.11 0.02
N ASP A 414 -24.04 -12.03 -1.31
CA ASP A 414 -22.82 -11.96 -2.11
C ASP A 414 -22.10 -10.62 -1.87
N THR A 415 -22.84 -9.49 -1.90
CA THR A 415 -22.27 -8.18 -1.55
C THR A 415 -21.80 -8.13 -0.10
N ALA A 416 -22.60 -8.66 0.83
CA ALA A 416 -22.21 -8.69 2.24
C ALA A 416 -20.94 -9.54 2.48
N ALA A 417 -20.81 -10.67 1.78
CA ALA A 417 -19.62 -11.52 1.86
C ALA A 417 -18.38 -10.87 1.25
N SER A 418 -18.50 -10.20 0.09
CA SER A 418 -17.38 -9.45 -0.52
C SER A 418 -16.81 -8.41 0.45
N LEU A 419 -17.68 -7.65 1.12
CA LEU A 419 -17.24 -6.64 2.10
C LEU A 419 -16.53 -7.26 3.32
N LEU A 420 -16.78 -8.54 3.63
CA LEU A 420 -16.03 -9.28 4.65
C LEU A 420 -14.73 -9.88 4.11
N ASP A 421 -14.58 -10.09 2.81
CA ASP A 421 -13.41 -10.78 2.23
C ASP A 421 -12.27 -9.81 1.87
N ASP A 422 -12.60 -8.56 1.50
CA ASP A 422 -11.67 -7.56 0.95
C ASP A 422 -10.72 -6.92 2.00
N GLY A 423 -10.16 -7.70 2.93
CA GLY A 423 -9.33 -7.23 4.05
C GLY A 423 -7.85 -7.64 3.97
N ALA A 424 -7.04 -7.00 4.81
CA ALA A 424 -5.58 -7.25 4.92
C ALA A 424 -5.18 -8.62 5.53
N ILE A 425 -6.14 -9.34 6.10
CA ILE A 425 -5.90 -10.58 6.86
C ILE A 425 -6.57 -11.73 6.14
N ASP A 426 -5.85 -12.85 5.98
CA ASP A 426 -6.39 -14.07 5.38
C ASP A 426 -7.71 -14.45 6.07
N PRO A 427 -8.80 -14.69 5.32
CA PRO A 427 -10.10 -15.04 5.87
C PRO A 427 -10.08 -16.20 6.89
N SER A 428 -9.14 -17.14 6.75
CA SER A 428 -9.00 -18.29 7.65
C SER A 428 -8.38 -17.95 9.01
N GLU A 429 -7.74 -16.78 9.14
CA GLU A 429 -7.16 -16.28 10.39
C GLU A 429 -8.10 -15.33 11.13
N ARG A 430 -9.23 -14.98 10.52
CA ARG A 430 -10.16 -14.00 11.03
C ARG A 430 -11.14 -14.60 12.06
N PRO A 431 -11.12 -14.14 13.33
CA PRO A 431 -11.98 -14.71 14.37
C PRO A 431 -13.48 -14.60 14.09
N ASP A 432 -13.92 -13.52 13.45
CA ASP A 432 -15.32 -13.31 13.06
C ASP A 432 -15.77 -14.32 11.98
N LEU A 433 -14.93 -14.59 10.98
CA LEU A 433 -15.22 -15.59 9.96
C LEU A 433 -15.12 -17.02 10.51
N LEU A 434 -14.21 -17.28 11.44
CA LEU A 434 -14.16 -18.55 12.16
C LEU A 434 -15.43 -18.79 13.00
N GLU A 435 -15.97 -17.74 13.64
CA GLU A 435 -17.25 -17.81 14.35
C GLU A 435 -18.43 -18.06 13.41
N LEU A 436 -18.42 -17.43 12.23
CA LEU A 436 -19.42 -17.64 11.19
C LEU A 436 -19.46 -19.11 10.71
N GLY A 437 -18.29 -19.76 10.72
CA GLY A 437 -18.13 -21.18 10.41
C GLY A 437 -18.48 -21.56 8.97
N PRO A 438 -18.00 -20.85 7.94
CA PRO A 438 -18.24 -21.24 6.56
C PRO A 438 -17.52 -22.56 6.25
N GLY A 439 -18.06 -23.36 5.33
CA GLY A 439 -17.45 -24.64 4.96
C GLY A 439 -16.07 -24.51 4.31
N LEU A 440 -15.88 -23.41 3.58
CA LEU A 440 -14.63 -22.90 3.03
C LEU A 440 -14.66 -21.37 3.14
N PHE A 441 -13.52 -20.70 3.10
CA PHE A 441 -13.47 -19.24 3.09
C PHE A 441 -13.62 -18.64 1.68
N SER A 442 -14.45 -19.26 0.83
CA SER A 442 -14.80 -18.69 -0.47
C SER A 442 -15.92 -17.66 -0.29
N PRO A 443 -16.01 -16.60 -1.12
CA PRO A 443 -17.11 -15.63 -1.05
C PRO A 443 -18.50 -16.29 -1.07
N PHE A 444 -18.67 -17.35 -1.85
CA PHE A 444 -19.92 -18.11 -1.93
C PHE A 444 -20.27 -18.84 -0.62
N ASP A 445 -19.28 -19.46 0.03
CA ASP A 445 -19.49 -20.16 1.29
C ASP A 445 -19.70 -19.21 2.47
N VAL A 446 -19.01 -18.07 2.47
CA VAL A 446 -19.24 -16.97 3.43
C VAL A 446 -20.65 -16.40 3.27
N ALA A 447 -21.09 -16.12 2.04
CA ALA A 447 -22.45 -15.65 1.75
C ALA A 447 -23.52 -16.63 2.27
N ARG A 448 -23.34 -17.94 2.02
CA ARG A 448 -24.24 -18.97 2.52
C ARG A 448 -24.26 -19.05 4.05
N ALA A 449 -23.10 -18.91 4.69
CA ALA A 449 -23.00 -18.92 6.14
C ALA A 449 -23.65 -17.67 6.76
N LEU A 450 -23.48 -16.48 6.15
CA LEU A 450 -24.17 -15.24 6.55
C LEU A 450 -25.69 -15.37 6.45
N ALA A 451 -26.20 -15.96 5.36
CA ALA A 451 -27.63 -16.20 5.21
C ALA A 451 -28.18 -17.11 6.31
N ALA A 452 -27.42 -18.15 6.70
CA ALA A 452 -27.77 -19.03 7.80
C ALA A 452 -27.69 -18.31 9.17
N TRP A 453 -26.66 -17.49 9.36
CA TRP A 453 -26.46 -16.67 10.56
C TRP A 453 -27.65 -15.74 10.81
N CYS A 454 -28.10 -15.04 9.76
CA CYS A 454 -29.23 -14.10 9.85
C CYS A 454 -30.61 -14.75 9.66
N ALA A 455 -30.73 -16.07 9.64
CA ALA A 455 -32.02 -16.75 9.43
C ALA A 455 -33.05 -16.47 10.55
N ALA A 456 -32.60 -16.18 11.77
CA ALA A 456 -33.44 -15.77 12.89
C ALA A 456 -33.68 -14.25 12.96
N GLY A 457 -33.14 -13.50 12.00
CA GLY A 457 -33.12 -12.04 11.99
C GLY A 457 -31.80 -11.47 12.51
N CYS A 458 -31.33 -10.43 11.83
CA CYS A 458 -30.19 -9.61 12.24
C CYS A 458 -30.67 -8.17 12.48
N ASP A 459 -30.05 -7.47 13.43
CA ASP A 459 -30.23 -6.03 13.59
C ASP A 459 -29.43 -5.30 12.51
N THR A 460 -30.16 -4.80 11.52
CA THR A 460 -29.65 -4.00 10.40
C THR A 460 -29.98 -2.53 10.55
N THR A 461 -30.28 -2.05 11.77
CA THR A 461 -30.54 -0.64 12.02
C THR A 461 -29.38 0.19 11.47
N ARG A 462 -29.68 1.17 10.61
CA ARG A 462 -28.65 2.00 9.97
C ARG A 462 -27.90 2.82 11.02
N PRO A 463 -26.56 2.81 11.03
CA PRO A 463 -25.79 3.65 11.93
C PRO A 463 -25.82 5.11 11.49
N VAL A 464 -25.61 6.01 12.43
CA VAL A 464 -25.23 7.41 12.18
C VAL A 464 -23.80 7.66 12.63
N ALA A 465 -23.19 8.78 12.22
CA ALA A 465 -21.80 9.10 12.55
C ALA A 465 -21.50 9.08 14.06
N ALA A 466 -22.48 9.43 14.89
CA ALA A 466 -22.37 9.42 16.35
C ALA A 466 -22.37 8.00 16.96
N ASP A 467 -22.82 6.98 16.22
CA ASP A 467 -22.79 5.58 16.67
C ASP A 467 -21.39 4.96 16.54
N LEU A 468 -20.50 5.57 15.75
CA LEU A 468 -19.16 5.07 15.50
C LEU A 468 -18.20 5.56 16.58
N ARG A 469 -17.47 4.61 17.18
CA ARG A 469 -16.33 4.87 18.05
C ARG A 469 -15.04 4.79 17.24
N PHE A 470 -14.07 5.64 17.55
CA PHE A 470 -12.76 5.61 16.89
C PHE A 470 -11.71 4.96 17.81
N ASP A 471 -11.23 3.78 17.40
CA ASP A 471 -10.17 3.00 18.07
C ASP A 471 -8.93 2.82 17.17
N GLY A 472 -8.67 3.80 16.30
CA GLY A 472 -7.69 3.70 15.20
C GLY A 472 -8.33 3.10 13.94
N SER A 473 -9.55 2.61 14.08
CA SER A 473 -10.51 2.29 13.04
C SER A 473 -11.90 2.67 13.56
N TYR A 474 -12.91 2.76 12.69
CA TYR A 474 -14.26 3.10 13.14
C TYR A 474 -15.05 1.84 13.45
N VAL A 475 -15.54 1.77 14.69
CA VAL A 475 -16.20 0.61 15.27
C VAL A 475 -17.64 0.96 15.59
N LEU A 476 -18.57 0.20 15.04
CA LEU A 476 -19.97 0.16 15.46
C LEU A 476 -20.14 -0.97 16.49
N GLU A 477 -20.63 -0.63 17.68
CA GLU A 477 -20.82 -1.60 18.77
C GLU A 477 -22.31 -1.74 19.14
N ARG A 478 -22.82 -2.97 19.18
CA ARG A 478 -24.19 -3.28 19.63
C ARG A 478 -24.22 -4.61 20.37
N GLY A 479 -24.86 -4.64 21.54
CA GLY A 479 -25.03 -5.87 22.32
C GLY A 479 -23.70 -6.57 22.69
N GLY A 480 -22.61 -5.80 22.84
CA GLY A 480 -21.27 -6.34 23.12
C GLY A 480 -20.55 -6.97 21.92
N ARG A 481 -21.10 -6.82 20.71
CA ARG A 481 -20.44 -7.20 19.45
C ARG A 481 -20.06 -5.97 18.66
N THR A 482 -19.08 -6.10 17.78
CA THR A 482 -18.53 -5.00 17.01
C THR A 482 -18.50 -5.31 15.51
N ILE A 483 -18.75 -4.28 14.71
CA ILE A 483 -18.44 -4.21 13.28
C ILE A 483 -17.44 -3.08 13.12
N THR A 484 -16.28 -3.37 12.54
CA THR A 484 -15.18 -2.43 12.34
C THR A 484 -14.99 -2.19 10.85
N ALA A 485 -14.97 -0.92 10.44
CA ALA A 485 -14.50 -0.56 9.11
C ALA A 485 -12.97 -0.72 9.05
N VAL A 486 -12.50 -1.49 8.08
CA VAL A 486 -11.09 -1.75 7.82
C VAL A 486 -10.72 -1.03 6.52
N TRP A 487 -9.52 -0.46 6.47
CA TRP A 487 -8.96 0.11 5.24
C TRP A 487 -7.61 -0.54 4.97
N PHE A 488 -7.41 -0.95 3.72
CA PHE A 488 -6.17 -1.52 3.25
C PHE A 488 -6.01 -1.18 1.77
N GLU A 489 -4.85 -0.61 1.41
CA GLU A 489 -4.48 -0.32 0.00
C GLU A 489 -5.59 0.41 -0.79
N GLY A 490 -6.24 1.40 -0.15
CA GLY A 490 -7.28 2.20 -0.80
C GLY A 490 -8.69 1.60 -0.78
N VAL A 491 -8.86 0.39 -0.26
CA VAL A 491 -10.16 -0.31 -0.20
C VAL A 491 -10.71 -0.33 1.22
N TYR A 492 -11.99 -0.01 1.36
CA TYR A 492 -12.74 -0.17 2.62
C TYR A 492 -13.46 -1.52 2.65
N SER A 493 -13.29 -2.25 3.75
CA SER A 493 -13.93 -3.52 4.05
C SER A 493 -14.42 -3.58 5.49
N ILE A 494 -14.97 -4.73 5.89
CA ILE A 494 -15.61 -4.93 7.19
C ILE A 494 -14.96 -6.10 7.94
N SER A 495 -14.73 -5.88 9.23
CA SER A 495 -14.45 -6.92 10.22
C SER A 495 -15.55 -6.99 11.26
N GLY A 496 -16.27 -8.12 11.34
CA GLY A 496 -17.37 -8.33 12.26
C GLY A 496 -18.66 -8.85 11.60
N LEU A 497 -19.29 -9.81 12.28
CA LEU A 497 -20.57 -10.39 11.84
C LEU A 497 -21.76 -9.45 12.11
N PRO A 498 -22.87 -9.59 11.38
CA PRO A 498 -24.07 -8.82 11.65
C PRO A 498 -24.59 -9.11 13.06
N PHE A 499 -25.18 -8.09 13.69
CA PHE A 499 -25.71 -8.22 15.04
C PHE A 499 -26.93 -9.14 15.05
N PRO A 500 -27.03 -10.13 15.96
CA PRO A 500 -28.25 -10.91 16.12
C PRO A 500 -29.42 -9.99 16.51
N ALA A 501 -30.62 -10.27 16.01
CA ALA A 501 -31.81 -9.57 16.50
C ALA A 501 -31.94 -9.76 18.02
N THR A 502 -32.24 -8.67 18.74
CA THR A 502 -32.58 -8.79 20.17
C THR A 502 -33.92 -9.53 20.28
N PRO A 503 -34.01 -10.62 21.08
CA PRO A 503 -35.22 -11.43 21.19
C PRO A 503 -36.43 -10.70 21.76
#